data_AF-A0A918UJX4-F1
#
_entry.id   AF-A0A918UJX4-F1
#
_cell.length_a   1.000
_cell.length_b   1.000
_cell.length_c   1.000
_cell.angle_alpha   90.00
_cell.angle_beta   90.00
_cell.angle_gamma   90.00
#
_symmetry.space_group_name_H-M   'P 1'
#
loop_
_entity.id
_entity.type
_entity.pdbx_description
1 polymer ?
#
loop_
_entity_poly.entity_id
_entity_poly.type
_entity_poly.pdbx_seq_one_letter_code
_entity_poly.pdbx_strand_id
1 'polypeptide(L)'
;MTAYREPVWSVPLAGRRIEIPSSLRGVRAALEEARAAEFDAEAMRTPGASLVYTVLDWALPGWAAAEDPAAVARLRAGDFTGVLDGDGRPVAPSHPPRDPVTGERPSATYKTGFPVGSVTFPATIEGIRAELRGERLAEFERDIVGVPAQELVYATLRWGYPPERLAEEDALIDRLKAELFAGVPRRDESEPGDV
;
A
#
# COMPACT_ATOMS: atom_id res chain seq x y z
N MET A 1 -25.47 -7.14 -9.94
CA MET A 1 -24.22 -7.83 -9.52
C MET A 1 -23.13 -7.42 -10.49
N THR A 2 -22.34 -6.41 -10.15
CA THR A 2 -21.15 -6.04 -10.92
C THR A 2 -20.17 -7.19 -10.75
N ALA A 3 -19.81 -7.88 -11.83
CA ALA A 3 -18.78 -8.91 -11.79
C ALA A 3 -17.50 -8.23 -11.27
N TYR A 4 -16.98 -8.68 -10.13
CA TYR A 4 -15.74 -8.15 -9.57
C TYR A 4 -14.61 -8.59 -10.50
N ARG A 5 -14.26 -7.75 -11.48
CA ARG A 5 -13.12 -8.01 -12.37
C ARG A 5 -11.86 -7.93 -11.49
N GLU A 6 -11.03 -8.97 -11.54
CA GLU A 6 -9.72 -8.91 -10.91
C GLU A 6 -8.96 -7.69 -11.43
N PRO A 7 -8.26 -6.93 -10.56
CA PRO A 7 -7.45 -5.84 -11.04
C PRO A 7 -6.33 -6.41 -11.91
N VAL A 8 -6.11 -5.74 -13.03
CA VAL A 8 -5.09 -6.08 -14.02
C VAL A 8 -4.27 -4.83 -14.35
N TRP A 9 -3.05 -5.06 -14.83
CA TRP A 9 -2.24 -4.05 -15.48
C TRP A 9 -2.13 -4.33 -16.97
N SER A 10 -2.33 -3.31 -17.79
CA SER A 10 -2.00 -3.33 -19.21
C SER A 10 -0.59 -2.81 -19.41
N VAL A 11 0.36 -3.70 -19.69
CA VAL A 11 1.79 -3.40 -19.80
C VAL A 11 2.24 -3.39 -21.26
N PRO A 12 2.95 -2.35 -21.73
CA PRO A 12 3.60 -2.36 -23.03
C PRO A 12 4.85 -3.25 -23.00
N LEU A 13 4.83 -4.37 -23.72
CA LEU A 13 5.90 -5.36 -23.75
C LEU A 13 6.01 -5.98 -25.16
N ALA A 14 7.23 -6.11 -25.70
CA ALA A 14 7.48 -6.73 -27.00
C ALA A 14 6.65 -6.10 -28.14
N GLY A 15 6.51 -4.77 -28.13
CA GLY A 15 5.76 -4.02 -29.14
C GLY A 15 4.24 -4.18 -29.09
N ARG A 16 3.69 -4.86 -28.08
CA ARG A 16 2.24 -5.05 -27.85
C ARG A 16 1.86 -4.68 -26.42
N ARG A 17 0.55 -4.60 -26.14
CA ARG A 17 0.04 -4.50 -24.77
C ARG A 17 -0.39 -5.88 -24.31
N ILE A 18 0.04 -6.28 -23.11
CA ILE A 18 -0.42 -7.51 -22.45
C ILE A 18 -1.16 -7.15 -21.16
N GLU A 19 -2.16 -7.94 -20.78
CA GLU A 19 -2.78 -7.85 -19.46
C GLU A 19 -2.08 -8.83 -18.51
N ILE A 20 -1.65 -8.36 -17.35
CA ILE A 20 -1.10 -9.17 -16.27
C ILE A 20 -1.90 -8.93 -14.98
N PRO A 21 -1.99 -9.91 -14.06
CA PRO A 21 -2.67 -9.70 -12.78
C PRO A 21 -1.99 -8.60 -11.96
N SER A 22 -2.77 -7.79 -11.26
CA SER A 22 -2.24 -6.73 -10.38
C SER A 22 -2.72 -6.84 -8.93
N SER A 23 -3.18 -8.01 -8.49
CA SER A 23 -3.48 -8.30 -7.07
C SER A 23 -2.77 -9.56 -6.60
N LEU A 24 -2.61 -9.71 -5.28
CA LEU A 24 -2.09 -10.95 -4.69
C LEU A 24 -2.94 -12.16 -5.11
N ARG A 25 -4.27 -12.02 -5.07
CA ARG A 25 -5.20 -13.07 -5.48
C ARG A 25 -5.05 -13.41 -6.97
N GLY A 26 -4.94 -12.40 -7.82
CA GLY A 26 -4.81 -12.59 -9.27
C GLY A 26 -3.50 -13.27 -9.65
N VAL A 27 -2.38 -12.87 -9.03
CA VAL A 27 -1.09 -13.53 -9.25
C VAL A 27 -1.15 -14.98 -8.77
N ARG A 28 -1.65 -15.22 -7.56
CA ARG A 28 -1.78 -16.58 -7.02
C ARG A 28 -2.62 -17.49 -7.91
N ALA A 29 -3.71 -16.98 -8.50
CA ALA A 29 -4.59 -17.73 -9.39
C ALA A 29 -3.93 -18.06 -10.75
N ALA A 30 -2.90 -17.31 -11.16
CA ALA A 30 -2.16 -17.54 -12.40
C ALA A 30 -0.94 -18.47 -12.23
N LEU A 31 -0.59 -18.83 -11.00
CA LEU A 31 0.57 -19.66 -10.68
C LEU A 31 0.16 -21.11 -10.37
N GLU A 32 1.05 -22.05 -10.70
CA GLU A 32 0.99 -23.44 -10.21
C GLU A 32 1.13 -23.49 -8.69
N GLU A 33 0.56 -24.50 -8.03
CA GLU A 33 0.44 -24.57 -6.56
C GLU A 33 1.77 -24.36 -5.81
N ALA A 34 2.86 -25.00 -6.25
CA ALA A 34 4.17 -24.84 -5.62
C ALA A 34 4.70 -23.39 -5.75
N ARG A 35 4.49 -22.76 -6.90
CA ARG A 35 4.90 -21.38 -7.18
C ARG A 35 4.00 -20.38 -6.45
N ALA A 36 2.71 -20.69 -6.31
CA ALA A 36 1.77 -19.92 -5.51
C ALA A 36 2.19 -19.89 -4.03
N ALA A 37 2.66 -21.00 -3.47
CA ALA A 37 3.16 -21.06 -2.09
C ALA A 37 4.45 -20.23 -1.90
N GLU A 38 5.37 -20.28 -2.87
CA GLU A 38 6.57 -19.43 -2.87
C GLU A 38 6.21 -17.94 -2.92
N PHE A 39 5.29 -17.57 -3.82
CA PHE A 39 4.78 -16.21 -3.94
C PHE A 39 4.13 -15.73 -2.64
N ASP A 40 3.24 -16.52 -2.05
CA ASP A 40 2.57 -16.17 -0.80
C ASP A 40 3.61 -15.95 0.32
N ALA A 41 4.60 -16.84 0.45
CA ALA A 41 5.66 -16.69 1.46
C ALA A 41 6.50 -15.42 1.27
N GLU A 42 6.83 -15.06 0.03
CA GLU A 42 7.55 -13.84 -0.28
C GLU A 42 6.69 -12.59 -0.02
N ALA A 43 5.44 -12.60 -0.47
CA ALA A 43 4.49 -11.50 -0.28
C ALA A 43 4.25 -11.24 1.22
N MET A 44 4.16 -12.29 2.06
CA MET A 44 3.94 -12.13 3.50
C MET A 44 5.04 -11.32 4.20
N ARG A 45 6.30 -11.50 3.78
CA ARG A 45 7.48 -10.90 4.40
C ARG A 45 7.93 -9.62 3.73
N THR A 46 7.35 -9.31 2.58
CA THR A 46 7.67 -8.11 1.82
C THR A 46 7.03 -6.89 2.47
N PRO A 47 7.81 -5.84 2.80
CA PRO A 47 7.23 -4.59 3.28
C PRO A 47 6.32 -3.96 2.23
N GLY A 48 5.24 -3.31 2.68
CA GLY A 48 4.20 -2.77 1.83
C GLY A 48 4.69 -1.84 0.73
N ALA A 49 5.72 -1.04 1.03
CA ALA A 49 6.37 -0.15 0.06
C ALA A 49 7.01 -0.89 -1.14
N SER A 50 7.31 -2.19 -0.97
CA SER A 50 7.90 -3.03 -2.01
C SER A 50 6.93 -4.04 -2.64
N LEU A 51 5.72 -4.21 -2.08
CA LEU A 51 4.78 -5.25 -2.54
C LEU A 51 4.39 -5.08 -4.01
N VAL A 52 4.30 -3.83 -4.50
CA VAL A 52 4.01 -3.55 -5.91
C VAL A 52 5.03 -4.20 -6.86
N TYR A 53 6.30 -4.19 -6.48
CA TYR A 53 7.39 -4.76 -7.28
C TYR A 53 7.41 -6.29 -7.19
N THR A 54 7.16 -6.85 -6.00
CA THR A 54 6.99 -8.29 -5.84
C THR A 54 5.81 -8.79 -6.70
N VAL A 55 4.66 -8.12 -6.67
CA VAL A 55 3.53 -8.49 -7.54
C VAL A 55 3.91 -8.41 -9.01
N LEU A 56 4.57 -7.32 -9.44
CA LEU A 56 5.07 -7.19 -10.82
C LEU A 56 5.96 -8.35 -11.23
N ASP A 57 6.97 -8.69 -10.42
CA ASP A 57 7.94 -9.74 -10.76
C ASP A 57 7.31 -11.12 -10.92
N TRP A 58 6.31 -11.43 -10.09
CA TRP A 58 5.58 -12.69 -10.16
C TRP A 58 4.48 -12.70 -11.22
N ALA A 59 3.93 -11.53 -11.59
CA ALA A 59 2.90 -11.39 -12.61
C ALA A 59 3.46 -11.39 -14.04
N LEU A 60 4.73 -10.99 -14.23
CA LEU A 60 5.37 -10.97 -15.54
C LEU A 60 5.52 -12.39 -16.12
N PRO A 61 5.11 -12.63 -17.38
CA PRO A 61 5.31 -13.92 -18.02
C PRO A 61 6.79 -14.30 -18.11
N GLY A 62 7.11 -15.59 -18.01
CA GLY A 62 8.50 -16.07 -18.05
C GLY A 62 9.27 -15.72 -19.33
N TRP A 63 8.57 -15.48 -20.45
CA TRP A 63 9.17 -15.04 -21.72
C TRP A 63 9.52 -13.54 -21.74
N ALA A 64 8.95 -12.73 -20.85
CA ALA A 64 9.02 -11.26 -20.92
C ALA A 64 10.46 -10.75 -20.92
N ALA A 65 11.31 -11.29 -20.04
CA ALA A 65 12.70 -10.88 -19.93
C ALA A 65 13.55 -11.31 -21.14
N ALA A 66 13.16 -12.37 -21.85
CA ALA A 66 13.86 -12.84 -23.04
C ALA A 66 13.49 -12.02 -24.28
N GLU A 67 12.21 -11.66 -24.43
CA GLU A 67 11.73 -10.90 -25.59
C GLU A 67 11.96 -9.39 -25.47
N ASP A 68 11.81 -8.82 -24.27
CA ASP A 68 11.94 -7.38 -24.04
C ASP A 68 12.63 -7.09 -22.68
N PRO A 69 13.94 -7.41 -22.57
CA PRO A 69 14.70 -7.20 -21.34
C PRO A 69 14.73 -5.72 -20.92
N ALA A 70 14.66 -4.80 -21.88
CA ALA A 70 14.68 -3.36 -21.61
C ALA A 70 13.38 -2.90 -20.94
N ALA A 71 12.21 -3.34 -21.42
CA ALA A 71 10.95 -3.03 -20.77
C ALA A 71 10.87 -3.63 -19.35
N VAL A 72 11.28 -4.89 -19.18
CA VAL A 72 11.30 -5.53 -17.85
C VAL A 72 12.25 -4.78 -16.89
N ALA A 73 13.44 -4.39 -17.35
CA ALA A 73 14.39 -3.63 -16.55
C ALA A 73 13.84 -2.26 -16.12
N ARG A 74 13.14 -1.55 -17.01
CA ARG A 74 12.47 -0.28 -16.67
C ARG A 74 11.40 -0.45 -15.59
N LEU A 75 10.52 -1.44 -15.75
CA LEU A 75 9.46 -1.71 -14.78
C LEU A 75 10.03 -2.03 -13.40
N ARG A 76 11.09 -2.85 -13.35
CA ARG A 76 11.83 -3.15 -12.10
C ARG A 76 12.54 -1.94 -11.50
N ALA A 77 12.97 -0.99 -12.34
CA ALA A 77 13.52 0.29 -11.92
C ALA A 77 12.43 1.31 -11.52
N GLY A 78 11.16 0.91 -11.46
CA GLY A 78 10.06 1.80 -11.07
C GLY A 78 9.55 2.71 -12.18
N ASP A 79 10.03 2.54 -13.41
CA ASP A 79 9.50 3.24 -14.57
C ASP A 79 8.29 2.48 -15.12
N PHE A 80 7.11 2.90 -14.66
CA PHE A 80 5.80 2.38 -15.09
C PHE A 80 5.21 3.20 -16.26
N THR A 81 6.04 3.96 -16.98
CA THR A 81 5.56 4.77 -18.12
C THR A 81 4.80 3.89 -19.13
N GLY A 82 3.55 4.27 -19.38
CA GLY A 82 2.66 3.57 -20.32
C GLY A 82 1.94 2.34 -19.74
N VAL A 83 2.20 1.95 -18.49
CA VAL A 83 1.40 0.94 -17.77
C VAL A 83 0.07 1.56 -17.37
N LEU A 84 -1.03 0.86 -17.66
CA LEU A 84 -2.38 1.30 -17.31
C LEU A 84 -3.06 0.30 -16.37
N ASP A 85 -3.93 0.79 -15.50
CA ASP A 85 -4.82 -0.04 -14.68
C ASP A 85 -6.02 -0.56 -15.50
N GLY A 86 -6.89 -1.33 -14.84
CA GLY A 86 -8.10 -1.89 -15.46
C GLY A 86 -9.12 -0.86 -15.96
N ASP A 87 -9.01 0.39 -15.50
CA ASP A 87 -9.84 1.53 -15.92
C ASP A 87 -9.14 2.38 -17.00
N GLY A 88 -7.93 2.01 -17.42
CA GLY A 88 -7.14 2.73 -18.40
C GLY A 88 -6.40 3.94 -17.85
N ARG A 89 -6.27 4.07 -16.51
CA ARG A 89 -5.50 5.15 -15.87
C ARG A 89 -4.03 4.78 -15.75
N PRO A 90 -3.09 5.75 -15.86
CA PRO A 90 -1.68 5.48 -15.63
C PRO A 90 -1.40 4.96 -14.22
N VAL A 91 -0.60 3.89 -14.14
CA VAL A 91 -0.14 3.35 -12.86
C VAL A 91 1.11 4.10 -12.43
N ALA A 92 1.10 4.63 -11.20
CA ALA A 92 2.24 5.30 -10.59
C ALA A 92 2.48 4.73 -9.18
N PRO A 93 3.50 3.88 -8.99
CA PRO A 93 3.89 3.43 -7.66
C PRO A 93 4.28 4.61 -6.77
N SER A 94 3.76 4.67 -5.54
CA SER A 94 4.05 5.77 -4.62
C SER A 94 5.46 5.70 -3.99
N HIS A 95 6.14 4.56 -4.12
CA HIS A 95 7.45 4.32 -3.53
C HIS A 95 8.44 3.83 -4.59
N PRO A 96 9.71 4.26 -4.52
CA PRO A 96 10.73 3.77 -5.45
C PRO A 96 10.93 2.26 -5.28
N PRO A 97 11.46 1.58 -6.32
CA PRO A 97 11.86 0.18 -6.19
C PRO A 97 12.94 0.03 -5.12
N ARG A 98 13.11 -1.20 -4.63
CA ARG A 98 14.26 -1.51 -3.79
C ARG A 98 15.53 -1.24 -4.58
N ASP A 99 16.45 -0.48 -3.99
CA ASP A 99 17.78 -0.33 -4.54
C ASP A 99 18.56 -1.63 -4.30
N PRO A 100 18.91 -2.41 -5.34
CA PRO A 100 19.69 -3.62 -5.18
C PRO A 100 21.17 -3.33 -4.85
N VAL A 101 21.63 -2.08 -5.04
CA VAL A 101 23.02 -1.63 -4.87
C VAL A 101 23.32 -1.23 -3.43
N THR A 102 22.41 -0.55 -2.74
CA THR A 102 22.62 -0.14 -1.34
C THR A 102 22.43 -1.27 -0.34
N GLY A 103 21.72 -2.35 -0.72
CA GLY A 103 21.42 -3.46 0.18
C GLY A 103 20.52 -3.06 1.36
N GLU A 104 19.92 -1.87 1.31
CA GLU A 104 19.05 -1.36 2.36
C GLU A 104 17.77 -2.21 2.37
N ARG A 105 17.61 -3.02 3.41
CA ARG A 105 16.38 -3.79 3.59
C ARG A 105 15.27 -2.79 3.89
N PRO A 106 14.19 -2.75 3.10
CA PRO A 106 13.05 -1.94 3.46
C PRO A 106 12.59 -2.35 4.86
N SER A 107 12.32 -1.35 5.69
CA SER A 107 11.94 -1.58 7.07
C SER A 107 10.70 -2.46 7.13
N ALA A 108 10.75 -3.50 7.96
CA ALA A 108 9.58 -4.31 8.28
C ALA A 108 8.55 -3.55 9.14
N THR A 109 8.85 -2.31 9.49
CA THR A 109 7.97 -1.39 10.22
C THR A 109 7.88 -0.04 9.53
N TYR A 110 6.70 0.56 9.60
CA TYR A 110 6.50 1.98 9.33
C TYR A 110 6.83 2.78 10.58
N LYS A 111 7.30 4.01 10.38
CA LYS A 111 7.43 5.02 11.42
C LYS A 111 6.75 6.28 10.93
N THR A 112 5.59 6.60 11.47
CA THR A 112 4.91 7.87 11.22
C THR A 112 5.21 8.80 12.37
N GLY A 113 5.40 10.08 12.07
CA GLY A 113 5.45 11.15 13.06
C GLY A 113 4.30 12.10 12.79
N PHE A 114 3.70 12.61 13.87
CA PHE A 114 2.68 13.67 13.89
C PHE A 114 1.23 13.20 13.72
N PRO A 115 0.26 13.73 14.51
CA PRO A 115 0.42 14.74 15.58
C PRO A 115 0.87 14.21 16.94
N VAL A 116 0.69 12.92 17.26
CA VAL A 116 0.92 12.39 18.62
C VAL A 116 2.15 11.47 18.68
N GLY A 117 3.34 12.06 18.52
CA GLY A 117 4.61 11.34 18.63
C GLY A 117 4.94 10.44 17.44
N SER A 118 6.05 9.71 17.54
CA SER A 118 6.45 8.72 16.52
C SER A 118 5.81 7.36 16.83
N VAL A 119 4.92 6.87 15.97
CA VAL A 119 4.35 5.52 16.08
C VAL A 119 5.14 4.59 15.17
N THR A 120 5.63 3.49 15.72
CA THR A 120 6.24 2.40 14.96
C THR A 120 5.26 1.25 14.90
N PHE A 121 4.99 0.73 13.70
CA PHE A 121 4.00 -0.33 13.50
C PHE A 121 4.37 -1.22 12.30
N PRO A 122 3.80 -2.43 12.17
CA PRO A 122 4.20 -3.36 11.12
C PRO A 122 3.98 -2.83 9.71
N ALA A 123 4.92 -3.12 8.82
CA ALA A 123 4.85 -2.81 7.38
C ALA A 123 4.68 -4.06 6.51
N THR A 124 4.71 -5.26 7.08
CA THR A 124 4.55 -6.53 6.35
C THR A 124 3.18 -7.13 6.62
N ILE A 125 2.64 -7.91 5.67
CA ILE A 125 1.38 -8.63 5.87
C ILE A 125 1.48 -9.57 7.07
N GLU A 126 2.61 -10.28 7.22
CA GLU A 126 2.88 -11.15 8.37
C GLU A 126 2.84 -10.39 9.71
N GLY A 127 3.50 -9.23 9.78
CA GLY A 127 3.52 -8.41 11.00
C GLY A 127 2.14 -7.85 11.34
N ILE A 128 1.39 -7.40 10.34
CA ILE A 128 0.01 -6.90 10.53
C ILE A 128 -0.90 -8.03 11.04
N ARG A 129 -0.82 -9.24 10.45
CA ARG A 129 -1.59 -10.40 10.93
C ARG A 129 -1.26 -10.75 12.37
N ALA A 130 0.00 -10.61 12.76
CA ALA A 130 0.44 -10.89 14.13
C ALA A 130 -0.18 -9.94 15.16
N GLU A 131 -0.66 -8.77 14.77
CA GLU A 131 -1.31 -7.79 15.65
C GLU A 131 -2.84 -7.83 15.58
N LEU A 132 -3.43 -8.12 14.42
CA LEU A 132 -4.89 -8.15 14.25
C LEU A 132 -5.55 -9.42 14.80
N ARG A 133 -6.79 -9.31 15.30
CA ARG A 133 -7.57 -10.43 15.86
C ARG A 133 -9.02 -10.39 15.39
N GLY A 134 -9.69 -11.55 15.43
CA GLY A 134 -11.13 -11.68 15.20
C GLY A 134 -11.59 -11.15 13.84
N GLU A 135 -12.72 -10.45 13.83
CA GLU A 135 -13.33 -9.89 12.61
C GLU A 135 -12.39 -8.93 11.85
N ARG A 136 -11.58 -8.17 12.57
CA ARG A 136 -10.62 -7.23 11.98
C ARG A 136 -9.53 -7.93 11.16
N LEU A 137 -9.08 -9.11 11.61
CA LEU A 137 -8.16 -9.94 10.82
C LEU A 137 -8.83 -10.45 9.54
N ALA A 138 -10.08 -10.91 9.62
CA ALA A 138 -10.82 -11.40 8.46
C ALA A 138 -11.14 -10.28 7.44
N GLU A 139 -11.37 -9.05 7.90
CA GLU A 139 -11.51 -7.88 7.03
C GLU A 139 -10.20 -7.54 6.32
N PHE A 140 -9.09 -7.49 7.07
CA PHE A 140 -7.76 -7.29 6.51
C PHE A 140 -7.44 -8.31 5.42
N GLU A 141 -7.68 -9.59 5.68
CA GLU A 141 -7.37 -10.65 4.72
C GLU A 141 -8.22 -10.59 3.46
N ARG A 142 -9.50 -10.19 3.57
CA ARG A 142 -10.36 -10.00 2.40
C ARG A 142 -9.95 -8.78 1.57
N ASP A 143 -9.54 -7.72 2.24
CA ASP A 143 -9.14 -6.47 1.61
C ASP A 143 -7.79 -6.63 0.88
N ILE A 144 -6.74 -7.05 1.60
CA ILE A 144 -5.36 -7.05 1.08
C ILE A 144 -5.17 -7.93 -0.16
N VAL A 145 -5.96 -9.01 -0.30
CA VAL A 145 -5.81 -9.95 -1.42
C VAL A 145 -6.38 -9.42 -2.73
N GLY A 146 -7.34 -8.49 -2.67
CA GLY A 146 -8.08 -7.99 -3.83
C GLY A 146 -7.68 -6.59 -4.29
N VAL A 147 -6.94 -5.86 -3.46
CA VAL A 147 -6.50 -4.49 -3.75
C VAL A 147 -5.45 -4.49 -4.87
N PRO A 148 -5.51 -3.53 -5.81
CA PRO A 148 -4.47 -3.34 -6.82
C PRO A 148 -3.09 -3.11 -6.19
N ALA A 149 -2.05 -3.64 -6.80
CA ALA A 149 -0.73 -3.72 -6.20
C ALA A 149 -0.09 -2.35 -5.92
N GLN A 150 -0.41 -1.34 -6.72
CA GLN A 150 0.01 0.04 -6.47
C GLN A 150 -0.63 0.65 -5.21
N GLU A 151 -1.75 0.10 -4.73
CA GLU A 151 -2.46 0.53 -3.53
C GLU A 151 -2.08 -0.28 -2.29
N LEU A 152 -1.37 -1.41 -2.44
CA LEU A 152 -1.00 -2.28 -1.32
C LEU A 152 -0.22 -1.55 -0.23
N VAL A 153 0.61 -0.56 -0.60
CA VAL A 153 1.33 0.25 0.39
C VAL A 153 0.40 1.03 1.31
N TYR A 154 -0.71 1.57 0.77
CA TYR A 154 -1.71 2.28 1.56
C TYR A 154 -2.57 1.30 2.36
N ALA A 155 -2.88 0.14 1.80
CA ALA A 155 -3.58 -0.92 2.52
C ALA A 155 -2.76 -1.39 3.73
N THR A 156 -1.47 -1.70 3.56
CA THR A 156 -0.59 -2.10 4.67
C THR A 156 -0.39 -0.97 5.67
N LEU A 157 -0.28 0.28 5.22
CA LEU A 157 -0.18 1.44 6.11
C LEU A 157 -1.45 1.59 6.95
N ARG A 158 -2.62 1.50 6.33
CA ARG A 158 -3.93 1.58 6.99
C ARG A 158 -4.11 0.48 8.03
N TRP A 159 -3.77 -0.75 7.67
CA TRP A 159 -4.03 -1.92 8.52
C TRP A 159 -2.96 -2.14 9.58
N GLY A 160 -1.72 -1.75 9.32
CA GLY A 160 -0.65 -1.81 10.31
C GLY A 160 -0.78 -0.71 11.37
N TYR A 161 -1.45 0.39 11.09
CA TYR A 161 -1.60 1.45 12.08
C TYR A 161 -2.45 1.01 13.27
N PRO A 162 -1.99 1.21 14.53
CA PRO A 162 -2.70 0.72 15.71
C PRO A 162 -4.10 1.35 15.85
N PRO A 163 -5.17 0.55 16.02
CA PRO A 163 -6.54 1.05 16.11
C PRO A 163 -6.76 2.01 17.27
N GLU A 164 -6.15 1.75 18.43
CA GLU A 164 -6.23 2.59 19.60
C GLU A 164 -5.65 3.98 19.36
N ARG A 165 -4.60 4.08 18.53
CA ARG A 165 -4.01 5.37 18.15
C ARG A 165 -4.87 6.12 17.16
N LEU A 166 -5.50 5.43 16.20
CA LEU A 166 -6.49 6.08 15.32
C LEU A 166 -7.63 6.67 16.13
N ALA A 167 -8.16 5.93 17.11
CA ALA A 167 -9.23 6.43 17.97
C ALA A 167 -8.81 7.65 18.82
N GLU A 168 -7.58 7.65 19.35
CA GLU A 168 -7.02 8.81 20.07
C GLU A 168 -6.85 10.03 19.16
N GLU A 169 -6.35 9.84 17.93
CA GLU A 169 -6.15 10.89 16.94
C GLU A 169 -7.47 11.45 16.40
N ASP A 170 -8.44 10.60 16.10
CA ASP A 170 -9.77 11.00 15.68
C ASP A 170 -10.47 11.81 16.78
N ALA A 171 -10.40 11.36 18.04
CA ALA A 171 -10.94 12.11 19.18
C ALA A 171 -10.24 13.47 19.38
N LEU A 172 -8.94 13.55 19.10
CA LEU A 172 -8.19 14.81 19.11
C LEU A 172 -8.63 15.73 17.97
N ILE A 173 -8.76 15.21 16.75
CA ILE A 173 -9.20 15.97 15.57
C ILE A 173 -10.61 16.51 15.80
N ASP A 174 -11.53 15.70 16.31
CA ASP A 174 -12.90 16.13 16.58
C ASP A 174 -12.96 17.20 17.67
N ARG A 175 -12.12 17.10 18.71
CA ARG A 175 -11.95 18.16 19.70
C ARG A 175 -11.43 19.45 19.08
N LEU A 176 -10.35 19.38 18.30
CA LEU A 176 -9.76 20.55 17.66
C LEU A 176 -10.73 21.20 16.67
N LYS A 177 -11.48 20.41 15.90
CA LYS A 177 -12.57 20.90 15.06
C LYS A 177 -13.61 21.61 15.91
N ALA A 178 -14.08 20.99 16.99
CA ALA A 178 -15.07 21.60 17.88
C ALA A 178 -14.56 22.92 18.49
N GLU A 179 -13.30 23.00 18.91
CA GLU A 179 -12.67 24.23 19.41
C GLU A 179 -12.55 25.31 18.32
N LEU A 180 -12.15 24.93 17.11
CA LEU A 180 -12.02 25.83 15.96
C LEU A 180 -13.38 26.37 15.50
N PHE A 181 -14.43 25.54 15.52
CA PHE A 181 -15.80 25.90 15.18
C PHE A 181 -16.56 26.59 16.33
N ALA A 182 -16.14 26.41 17.59
CA ALA A 182 -16.69 27.12 18.75
C ALA A 182 -16.21 28.58 18.85
N GLY A 183 -15.17 28.95 18.08
CA GLY A 183 -14.54 30.25 18.13
C GLY A 183 -13.70 30.40 19.41
N VAL A 184 -12.40 30.65 19.26
CA VAL A 184 -11.54 31.02 20.40
C VAL A 184 -12.17 32.26 21.06
N PRO A 185 -12.63 32.22 22.33
CA PRO A 185 -13.04 33.44 22.99
C PRO A 185 -11.80 34.33 23.05
N ARG A 186 -11.85 35.46 22.34
CA ARG A 186 -10.92 36.57 22.55
C ARG A 186 -10.99 36.84 24.05
N ARG A 187 -9.87 36.74 24.77
CA ARG A 187 -9.81 37.30 26.13
C ARG A 187 -10.16 38.78 25.97
N ASP A 188 -11.36 39.16 26.36
CA ASP A 188 -11.71 40.55 26.53
C ASP A 188 -10.80 41.10 27.63
N GLU A 189 -9.82 41.89 27.23
CA GLU A 189 -9.17 42.86 28.10
C GLU A 189 -10.24 43.91 28.45
N SER A 190 -11.06 43.60 29.44
CA SER A 190 -11.82 44.59 30.20
C SER A 190 -11.18 44.70 31.57
N GLU A 191 -10.10 45.48 31.66
CA GLU A 191 -9.71 46.05 32.95
C GLU A 191 -10.78 47.08 33.34
N PRO A 192 -11.38 46.99 34.54
CA PRO A 192 -12.27 48.03 35.04
C PRO A 192 -11.41 49.22 35.50
N GLY A 193 -11.39 50.28 34.70
CA GLY A 193 -10.95 51.60 35.15
C GLY A 193 -12.04 52.20 36.06
N ASP A 194 -11.89 52.02 37.37
CA ASP A 194 -12.63 52.76 38.39
C ASP A 194 -12.32 54.26 38.31
N VAL A 195 -13.40 55.02 38.55
CA VAL A 195 -13.64 56.47 38.76
C VAL A 195 -12.43 57.32 39.17
#